data_AF-A0A316C6Z4-F1
#
_entry.id   AF-A0A316C6Z4-F1
#
_cell.length_a   1.000
_cell.length_b   1.000
_cell.length_c   1.000
_cell.angle_alpha   90.00
_cell.angle_beta   90.00
_cell.angle_gamma   90.00
#
_symmetry.space_group_name_H-M   'P 1'
#
loop_
_entity.id
_entity.type
_entity.pdbx_description
1 polymer ?
#
loop_
_entity_poly.entity_id
_entity_poly.type
_entity_poly.pdbx_seq_one_letter_code
_entity_poly.pdbx_strand_id
1 'polypeptide(L)'
;MNHTAVAAVGLYTVLNTVILFWLIVATSRLRRRYKVWVGTGGVAHLERVMRGHANAIENMPMTLLLLLIAALLGTPVLALHLLGIAFTIGRVLHAWHFIEEKGAPWQREAGFGLSGLATVVAMAVVLGHAFGFVI
;
A
#
# COMPACT_ATOMS: atom_id res chain seq x y z
N MET A 1 11.57 -17.09 -17.39
CA MET A 1 10.98 -16.17 -16.39
C MET A 1 10.30 -17.01 -15.32
N ASN A 2 10.50 -16.70 -14.04
CA ASN A 2 9.83 -17.44 -12.96
C ASN A 2 8.37 -16.99 -12.86
N HIS A 3 7.45 -17.75 -13.48
CA HIS A 3 6.02 -17.43 -13.49
C HIS A 3 5.42 -17.31 -12.09
N THR A 4 5.94 -18.08 -11.11
CA THR A 4 5.41 -18.06 -9.74
C THR A 4 5.80 -16.79 -9.00
N ALA A 5 6.98 -16.22 -9.26
CA ALA A 5 7.43 -14.97 -8.65
C ALA A 5 6.58 -13.77 -9.12
N VAL A 6 6.34 -13.64 -10.42
CA VAL A 6 5.48 -12.59 -10.97
C VAL A 6 4.03 -12.77 -10.52
N ALA A 7 3.53 -14.02 -10.45
CA ALA A 7 2.21 -14.32 -9.91
C ALA A 7 2.06 -13.90 -8.44
N ALA A 8 3.09 -14.09 -7.61
CA ALA A 8 3.09 -13.63 -6.23
C ALA A 8 2.94 -12.10 -6.15
N VAL A 9 3.69 -11.34 -6.95
CA VAL A 9 3.54 -9.87 -7.03
C VAL A 9 2.14 -9.49 -7.49
N GLY A 10 1.62 -10.16 -8.53
CA GLY A 10 0.27 -9.93 -9.04
C GLY A 10 -0.82 -10.09 -7.97
N LEU A 11 -0.71 -11.12 -7.13
CA LEU A 11 -1.61 -11.32 -5.98
C LEU A 11 -1.60 -10.09 -5.05
N TYR A 12 -0.43 -9.62 -4.63
CA TYR A 12 -0.35 -8.47 -3.73
C TYR A 12 -0.76 -7.17 -4.41
N THR A 13 -0.52 -7.01 -5.72
CA THR A 13 -1.06 -5.89 -6.49
C THR A 13 -2.58 -5.86 -6.40
N VAL A 14 -3.25 -6.99 -6.65
CA VAL A 14 -4.72 -7.08 -6.55
C VAL A 14 -5.20 -6.77 -5.13
N LEU A 15 -4.59 -7.36 -4.10
CA LEU A 15 -4.98 -7.12 -2.70
C LEU A 15 -4.83 -5.64 -2.31
N ASN A 16 -3.74 -5.00 -2.71
CA ASN A 16 -3.50 -3.58 -2.44
C ASN A 16 -4.44 -2.68 -3.26
N THR A 17 -4.76 -3.03 -4.50
CA THR A 17 -5.80 -2.34 -5.27
C THR A 17 -7.16 -2.44 -4.58
N VAL A 18 -7.52 -3.58 -3.98
CA VAL A 18 -8.76 -3.70 -3.19
C VAL A 18 -8.77 -2.73 -2.00
N ILE A 19 -7.64 -2.55 -1.31
CA ILE A 19 -7.50 -1.55 -0.23
C ILE A 19 -7.68 -0.11 -0.76
N LEU A 20 -7.12 0.19 -1.95
CA LEU A 20 -7.34 1.48 -2.61
C LEU A 20 -8.84 1.69 -2.95
N PHE A 21 -9.52 0.65 -3.44
CA PHE A 21 -10.97 0.68 -3.66
C PHE A 21 -11.76 0.89 -2.37
N TRP A 22 -11.31 0.34 -1.25
CA TRP A 22 -11.95 0.59 0.06
C TRP A 22 -11.91 2.08 0.42
N LEU A 23 -10.78 2.76 0.20
CA LEU A 23 -10.64 4.21 0.39
C LEU A 23 -11.49 5.02 -0.59
N ILE A 24 -11.59 4.59 -1.86
CA ILE A 24 -12.47 5.20 -2.88
C ILE A 24 -13.93 5.14 -2.41
N VAL A 25 -14.38 3.96 -1.98
CA VAL A 25 -15.76 3.74 -1.51
C VAL A 25 -16.04 4.55 -0.24
N ALA A 26 -15.12 4.56 0.72
CA ALA A 26 -15.23 5.37 1.94
C ALA A 26 -15.36 6.86 1.62
N THR A 27 -14.49 7.39 0.76
CA THR A 27 -14.55 8.80 0.30
C THR A 27 -15.88 9.11 -0.38
N SER A 28 -16.34 8.23 -1.27
CA SER A 28 -17.59 8.39 -2.02
C SER A 28 -18.82 8.39 -1.10
N ARG A 29 -18.84 7.52 -0.07
CA ARG A 29 -19.91 7.47 0.93
C ARG A 29 -19.98 8.77 1.73
N LEU A 30 -18.83 9.30 2.16
CA LEU A 30 -18.79 10.57 2.90
C LEU A 30 -19.20 11.76 2.02
N ARG A 31 -18.75 11.82 0.76
CA ARG A 31 -19.19 12.85 -0.20
C ARG A 31 -20.71 12.88 -0.35
N ARG A 32 -21.33 11.71 -0.51
CA ARG A 32 -22.80 11.59 -0.59
C ARG A 32 -23.47 12.03 0.71
N ARG A 33 -22.95 11.59 1.86
CA ARG A 33 -23.49 11.94 3.18
C ARG A 33 -23.49 13.45 3.44
N TYR A 34 -22.38 14.12 3.14
CA TYR A 34 -22.20 15.55 3.40
C TYR A 34 -22.53 16.43 2.19
N LYS A 35 -23.04 15.85 1.09
CA LYS A 35 -23.39 16.54 -0.17
C LYS A 35 -22.24 17.38 -0.75
N VAL A 36 -21.01 16.89 -0.63
CA VAL A 36 -19.79 17.54 -1.12
C VAL A 36 -19.38 16.95 -2.47
N TRP A 37 -19.44 17.75 -3.53
CA TRP A 37 -19.02 17.33 -4.88
C TRP A 37 -17.50 17.27 -5.04
N VAL A 38 -16.79 18.37 -4.75
CA VAL A 38 -15.34 18.51 -4.91
C VAL A 38 -14.71 19.05 -3.62
N GLY A 39 -13.45 18.71 -3.37
CA GLY A 39 -12.73 19.12 -2.16
C GLY A 39 -13.29 18.44 -0.91
N THR A 40 -13.11 19.08 0.24
CA THR A 40 -13.51 18.56 1.57
C THR A 40 -14.82 19.17 2.08
N GLY A 41 -15.25 20.32 1.53
CA GLY A 41 -16.43 21.05 2.02
C GLY A 41 -16.34 21.46 3.49
N GLY A 42 -15.12 21.56 4.06
CA GLY A 42 -14.89 21.83 5.47
C GLY A 42 -15.13 20.63 6.41
N VAL A 43 -15.41 19.44 5.87
CA VAL A 43 -15.66 18.23 6.67
C VAL A 43 -14.33 17.56 7.00
N ALA A 44 -13.92 17.65 8.26
CA ALA A 44 -12.65 17.07 8.76
C ALA A 44 -12.52 15.56 8.47
N HIS A 45 -13.62 14.80 8.60
CA HIS A 45 -13.60 13.36 8.28
C HIS A 45 -13.32 13.10 6.79
N LEU A 46 -13.90 13.90 5.90
CA LEU A 46 -13.67 13.76 4.46
C LEU A 46 -12.23 14.11 4.09
N GLU A 47 -11.66 15.16 4.69
CA GLU A 47 -10.25 15.52 4.55
C GLU A 47 -9.32 14.37 4.97
N ARG A 48 -9.61 13.75 6.11
CA ARG A 48 -8.87 12.60 6.62
C ARG A 48 -8.88 11.43 5.63
N VAL A 49 -10.05 10.96 5.19
CA VAL A 49 -10.12 9.83 4.22
C VAL A 49 -9.42 10.19 2.91
N MET A 50 -9.58 11.43 2.42
CA MET A 50 -8.89 11.90 1.22
C MET A 50 -7.37 11.87 1.36
N ARG A 51 -6.81 12.21 2.54
CA ARG A 51 -5.37 12.07 2.79
C ARG A 51 -4.93 10.61 2.82
N GLY A 52 -5.75 9.73 3.39
CA GLY A 52 -5.52 8.28 3.32
C GLY A 52 -5.45 7.76 1.87
N HIS A 53 -6.38 8.20 1.02
CA HIS A 53 -6.41 7.86 -0.40
C HIS A 53 -5.18 8.42 -1.15
N ALA A 54 -4.86 9.70 -0.97
CA ALA A 54 -3.69 10.30 -1.60
C ALA A 54 -2.39 9.58 -1.18
N ASN A 55 -2.23 9.27 0.11
CA ASN A 55 -1.08 8.47 0.56
C ASN A 55 -1.06 7.07 -0.08
N ALA A 56 -2.22 6.43 -0.26
CA ALA A 56 -2.31 5.13 -0.91
C ALA A 56 -1.84 5.17 -2.37
N ILE A 57 -2.31 6.11 -3.17
CA ILE A 57 -1.91 6.20 -4.58
C ILE A 57 -0.47 6.68 -4.76
N GLU A 58 0.05 7.49 -3.83
CA GLU A 58 1.45 7.95 -3.85
C GLU A 58 2.45 6.80 -3.53
N ASN A 59 2.11 5.90 -2.60
CA ASN A 59 3.08 4.93 -2.07
C ASN A 59 2.87 3.51 -2.60
N MET A 60 1.62 3.04 -2.71
CA MET A 60 1.35 1.63 -3.04
C MET A 60 1.82 1.21 -4.42
N PRO A 61 1.60 1.99 -5.49
CA PRO A 61 2.10 1.63 -6.81
C PRO A 61 3.63 1.51 -6.85
N MET A 62 4.34 2.40 -6.15
CA MET A 62 5.80 2.41 -6.15
C MET A 62 6.38 1.16 -5.47
N THR A 63 5.84 0.76 -4.31
CA THR A 63 6.29 -0.46 -3.64
C THR A 63 5.97 -1.71 -4.46
N LEU A 64 4.78 -1.79 -5.07
CA LEU A 64 4.41 -2.93 -5.93
C LEU A 64 5.30 -3.00 -7.19
N LEU A 65 5.68 -1.85 -7.75
CA LEU A 65 6.64 -1.77 -8.85
C LEU A 65 8.03 -2.28 -8.43
N LEU A 66 8.51 -1.92 -7.24
CA LEU A 66 9.75 -2.46 -6.70
C LEU A 66 9.70 -3.99 -6.55
N LEU A 67 8.59 -4.54 -6.03
CA LEU A 67 8.40 -5.98 -5.94
C LEU A 67 8.37 -6.66 -7.32
N LEU A 68 7.74 -6.03 -8.31
CA LEU A 68 7.73 -6.53 -9.69
C LEU A 68 9.15 -6.57 -10.26
N ILE A 69 9.92 -5.49 -10.10
CA ILE A 69 11.31 -5.42 -10.55
C ILE A 69 12.14 -6.50 -9.86
N ALA A 70 12.02 -6.65 -8.54
CA ALA A 70 12.69 -7.71 -7.78
C ALA A 70 12.35 -9.11 -8.32
N ALA A 71 11.08 -9.39 -8.59
CA ALA A 71 10.66 -10.65 -9.19
C ALA A 71 11.26 -10.91 -10.57
N LEU A 72 11.36 -9.86 -11.41
CA LEU A 72 11.98 -9.94 -12.74
C LEU A 72 13.50 -10.13 -12.67
N LEU A 73 14.15 -9.62 -11.62
CA LEU A 73 15.58 -9.78 -11.35
C LEU A 73 15.93 -11.12 -10.68
N GLY A 74 14.93 -11.96 -10.38
CA GLY A 74 15.13 -13.32 -9.89
C GLY A 74 15.08 -13.47 -8.37
N THR A 75 14.58 -12.47 -7.63
CA THR A 75 14.38 -12.59 -6.18
C THR A 75 13.53 -13.85 -5.84
N PRO A 76 13.88 -14.62 -4.80
CA PRO A 76 13.13 -15.81 -4.41
C PRO A 76 11.65 -15.53 -4.13
N VAL A 77 10.77 -16.43 -4.59
CA VAL A 77 9.31 -16.28 -4.43
C VAL A 77 8.87 -16.16 -2.97
N LEU A 78 9.56 -16.83 -2.05
CA LEU A 78 9.30 -16.74 -0.61
C LEU A 78 9.53 -15.32 -0.09
N ALA A 79 10.62 -14.66 -0.51
CA ALA A 79 10.91 -13.28 -0.11
C ALA A 79 9.84 -12.32 -0.63
N LEU A 80 9.37 -12.50 -1.87
CA LEU A 80 8.28 -11.71 -2.44
C LEU A 80 6.96 -11.88 -1.65
N HIS A 81 6.65 -13.11 -1.20
CA HIS A 81 5.49 -13.34 -0.34
C HIS A 81 5.62 -12.65 1.02
N LEU A 82 6.77 -12.76 1.68
CA LEU A 82 6.99 -12.11 2.98
C LEU A 82 6.86 -10.59 2.88
N LEU A 83 7.49 -9.97 1.88
CA LEU A 83 7.40 -8.53 1.64
C LEU A 83 5.98 -8.10 1.26
N GLY A 84 5.32 -8.86 0.38
CA GLY A 84 3.95 -8.61 -0.05
C GLY A 84 2.95 -8.69 1.11
N ILE A 85 3.06 -9.69 1.99
CA ILE A 85 2.21 -9.85 3.18
C ILE A 85 2.44 -8.68 4.13
N ALA A 86 3.69 -8.41 4.50
CA ALA A 86 4.02 -7.32 5.42
C ALA A 86 3.50 -5.98 4.88
N PHE A 87 3.77 -5.68 3.61
CA PHE A 87 3.27 -4.48 2.95
C PHE A 87 1.75 -4.38 3.01
N THR A 88 1.05 -5.44 2.59
CA THR A 88 -0.42 -5.46 2.53
C THR A 88 -1.05 -5.28 3.90
N ILE A 89 -0.57 -5.97 4.94
CA ILE A 89 -1.05 -5.80 6.31
C ILE A 89 -0.86 -4.35 6.78
N GLY A 90 0.32 -3.78 6.54
CA GLY A 90 0.59 -2.38 6.86
C GLY A 90 -0.39 -1.42 6.17
N ARG A 91 -0.70 -1.66 4.89
CA ARG A 91 -1.67 -0.86 4.12
C ARG A 91 -3.11 -1.03 4.61
N VAL A 92 -3.52 -2.22 5.05
CA VAL A 92 -4.84 -2.44 5.66
C VAL A 92 -4.99 -1.59 6.93
N LEU A 93 -4.02 -1.69 7.86
CA LEU A 93 -4.05 -0.94 9.12
C LEU A 93 -4.05 0.58 8.87
N HIS A 94 -3.19 1.04 7.95
CA HIS A 94 -3.10 2.45 7.61
C HIS A 94 -4.38 2.97 6.95
N ALA A 95 -4.98 2.22 6.02
CA ALA A 95 -6.25 2.59 5.40
C ALA A 95 -7.39 2.63 6.43
N TRP A 96 -7.46 1.63 7.31
CA TRP A 96 -8.45 1.58 8.39
C TRP A 96 -8.38 2.84 9.25
N HIS A 97 -7.18 3.23 9.69
CA HIS A 97 -6.98 4.47 10.44
C HIS A 97 -7.67 5.65 9.75
N PHE A 98 -7.35 5.92 8.49
CA PHE A 98 -7.89 7.09 7.79
C PHE A 98 -9.39 7.01 7.50
N ILE A 99 -9.95 5.80 7.33
CA ILE A 99 -11.37 5.59 7.08
C ILE A 99 -12.22 5.91 8.32
N GLU A 100 -11.72 5.62 9.52
CA GLU A 100 -12.41 5.96 10.76
C GLU A 100 -12.29 7.46 11.08
N GLU A 101 -13.41 8.07 11.50
CA GLU A 101 -13.44 9.47 11.93
C GLU A 101 -12.49 9.73 13.11
N LYS A 102 -12.38 8.75 14.02
CA LYS A 102 -11.51 8.76 15.19
C LYS A 102 -10.58 7.54 15.22
N GLY A 103 -9.95 7.24 14.09
CA GLY A 103 -9.08 6.05 13.97
C GLY A 103 -7.93 6.07 14.96
N ALA A 104 -7.64 4.91 15.54
CA ALA A 104 -6.67 4.78 16.62
C ALA A 104 -5.23 5.12 16.16
N PRO A 105 -4.44 5.88 16.94
CA PRO A 105 -3.09 6.30 16.54
C PRO A 105 -2.16 5.14 16.17
N TRP A 106 -2.24 4.03 16.92
CA TRP A 106 -1.41 2.85 16.69
C TRP A 106 -1.61 2.24 15.29
N GLN A 107 -2.81 2.34 14.71
CA GLN A 107 -3.09 1.83 13.35
C GLN A 107 -2.27 2.58 12.30
N ARG A 108 -2.09 3.89 12.49
CA ARG A 108 -1.25 4.73 11.61
C ARG A 108 0.21 4.39 11.78
N GLU A 109 0.69 4.32 13.01
CA GLU A 109 2.11 4.09 13.33
C GLU A 109 2.55 2.69 12.91
N ALA A 110 1.83 1.65 13.34
CA ALA A 110 2.12 0.27 12.95
C ALA A 110 1.92 0.05 11.45
N GLY A 111 0.85 0.62 10.87
CA GLY A 111 0.56 0.50 9.44
C GLY A 111 1.64 1.15 8.56
N PHE A 112 2.06 2.38 8.91
CA PHE A 112 3.15 3.07 8.23
C PHE A 112 4.49 2.40 8.46
N GLY A 113 4.80 2.00 9.70
CA GLY A 113 6.06 1.33 10.04
C GLY A 113 6.24 0.02 9.27
N LEU A 114 5.22 -0.84 9.25
CA LEU A 114 5.31 -2.13 8.57
C LEU A 114 5.37 -2.00 7.03
N SER A 115 4.52 -1.17 6.44
CA SER A 115 4.52 -0.96 4.98
C SER A 115 5.75 -0.17 4.51
N GLY A 116 6.23 0.78 5.30
CA GLY A 116 7.47 1.50 5.07
C GLY A 116 8.68 0.58 5.14
N LEU A 117 8.78 -0.28 6.17
CA LEU A 117 9.86 -1.25 6.28
C LEU A 117 9.89 -2.21 5.09
N ALA A 118 8.75 -2.77 4.70
CA ALA A 118 8.67 -3.63 3.52
C ALA A 118 9.13 -2.90 2.24
N THR A 119 8.83 -1.60 2.12
CA THR A 119 9.28 -0.78 0.99
C THR A 119 10.79 -0.57 1.01
N VAL A 120 11.37 -0.23 2.15
CA VAL A 120 12.83 -0.06 2.31
C VAL A 120 13.57 -1.36 2.02
N VAL A 121 13.06 -2.50 2.48
CA VAL A 121 13.66 -3.80 2.17
C VAL A 121 13.54 -4.11 0.68
N ALA A 122 12.40 -3.84 0.03
CA ALA A 122 12.27 -4.01 -1.42
C ALA A 122 13.26 -3.12 -2.20
N MET A 123 13.47 -1.87 -1.76
CA MET A 123 14.52 -0.99 -2.33
C MET A 123 15.91 -1.61 -2.19
N ALA A 124 16.25 -2.12 -1.01
CA ALA A 124 17.54 -2.75 -0.76
C ALA A 124 17.76 -4.00 -1.62
N VAL A 125 16.73 -4.84 -1.81
CA VAL A 125 16.77 -6.02 -2.69
C VAL A 125 17.05 -5.60 -4.13
N VAL A 126 16.30 -4.63 -4.66
CA VAL A 126 16.49 -4.15 -6.04
C VAL A 126 17.87 -3.53 -6.23
N LEU A 127 18.36 -2.75 -5.25
CA LEU A 127 19.72 -2.21 -5.29
C LEU A 127 20.79 -3.31 -5.22
N GLY A 128 20.59 -4.33 -4.39
CA GLY A 128 21.50 -5.49 -4.30
C GLY A 128 21.68 -6.16 -5.65
N HIS A 129 20.58 -6.46 -6.34
CA HIS A 129 20.61 -6.97 -7.71
C HIS A 129 21.33 -6.02 -8.68
N ALA A 130 21.11 -4.71 -8.58
CA ALA A 130 21.75 -3.73 -9.46
C ALA A 130 23.28 -3.66 -9.29
N PHE A 131 23.79 -3.90 -8.08
CA PHE A 131 25.23 -3.89 -7.78
C PHE A 131 25.88 -5.28 -7.85
N GLY A 132 25.14 -6.34 -8.21
CA GLY A 132 25.67 -7.70 -8.29
C GLY A 132 25.84 -8.40 -6.93
N PHE A 133 25.31 -7.81 -5.85
CA PHE A 133 25.18 -8.49 -4.56
C PHE A 133 23.98 -9.43 -4.66
N VAL A 134 24.23 -10.72 -4.86
CA VAL A 134 23.17 -11.74 -4.91
C VAL A 134 22.55 -11.86 -3.52
N ILE A 135 21.31 -11.39 -3.37
CA ILE A 135 20.44 -11.63 -2.21
C ILE A 135 19.22 -12.41 -2.69
#